data_AF-A0A954PNT9-F1
#
_entry.id   AF-A0A954PNT9-F1
#
_cell.length_a   1.000
_cell.length_b   1.000
_cell.length_c   1.000
_cell.angle_alpha   90.00
_cell.angle_beta   90.00
_cell.angle_gamma   90.00
#
_symmetry.space_group_name_H-M   'P 1'
#
loop_
_entity.id
_entity.type
_entity.pdbx_description
1 polymer ?
#
loop_
_entity_poly.entity_id
_entity_poly.type
_entity_poly.pdbx_seq_one_letter_code
_entity_poly.pdbx_strand_id
1 'polypeptide(L)'
;MFEWATYFWFIGGVGAGVLHASLLWRAAQQLTAWAPLLGPLRLALVATVLLLAALEGSLLAAAGGWAGGFVAAGLWALERGRAKIREAKSSKS
;
A
#
# COMPACT_ATOMS: atom_id res chain seq x y z
N MET A 1 -25.73 11.91 6.38
CA MET A 1 -25.19 11.19 5.21
C MET A 1 -23.66 11.31 5.06
N PHE A 2 -23.00 12.31 5.68
CA PHE A 2 -21.56 12.57 5.50
C PHE A 2 -20.62 11.47 6.04
N GLU A 3 -20.97 10.78 7.14
CA GLU A 3 -20.07 9.78 7.77
C GLU A 3 -19.80 8.56 6.88
N TRP A 4 -20.81 8.00 6.22
CA TRP A 4 -20.65 6.78 5.42
C TRP A 4 -19.71 6.98 4.22
N ALA A 5 -19.77 8.14 3.57
CA ALA A 5 -18.85 8.49 2.49
C ALA A 5 -17.41 8.61 3.02
N THR A 6 -17.20 9.28 4.15
CA THR A 6 -15.88 9.41 4.77
C THR A 6 -15.26 8.06 5.14
N TYR A 7 -16.05 7.14 5.73
CA TYR A 7 -15.60 5.79 6.03
C TYR A 7 -15.27 4.98 4.77
N PHE A 8 -16.10 5.08 3.73
CA PHE A 8 -15.84 4.42 2.45
C PHE A 8 -14.51 4.89 1.84
N TRP A 9 -14.27 6.20 1.81
CA TRP A 9 -13.04 6.77 1.29
C TRP A 9 -11.82 6.41 2.14
N PHE A 10 -11.97 6.33 3.46
CA PHE A 10 -10.91 5.84 4.35
C PHE A 10 -10.54 4.39 4.02
N ILE A 11 -11.52 3.49 3.92
CA ILE A 11 -11.28 2.07 3.56
C ILE A 11 -10.69 1.93 2.17
N GLY A 12 -11.19 2.71 1.20
CA GLY A 12 -10.63 2.77 -0.15
C GLY A 12 -9.17 3.23 -0.15
N GLY A 13 -8.86 4.24 0.67
CA GLY A 13 -7.50 4.67 0.96
C GLY A 13 -6.63 3.53 1.51
N VAL A 14 -7.10 2.84 2.55
CA VAL A 14 -6.39 1.69 3.14
C VAL A 14 -6.06 0.64 2.08
N GLY A 15 -7.05 0.25 1.26
CA GLY A 15 -6.86 -0.69 0.16
C GLY A 15 -5.80 -0.22 -0.83
N ALA A 16 -5.85 1.06 -1.24
CA ALA A 16 -4.86 1.65 -2.13
C ALA A 16 -3.46 1.67 -1.50
N GLY A 17 -3.34 1.96 -0.21
CA GLY A 17 -2.08 1.95 0.54
C GLY A 17 -1.46 0.55 0.62
N VAL A 18 -2.26 -0.47 0.96
CA VAL A 18 -1.83 -1.87 1.01
C VAL A 18 -1.38 -2.36 -0.37
N LEU A 19 -2.15 -2.05 -1.41
CA LEU A 19 -1.81 -2.43 -2.79
C LEU A 19 -0.52 -1.74 -3.24
N HIS A 20 -0.36 -0.44 -2.93
CA HIS A 20 0.85 0.32 -3.24
C HIS A 20 2.09 -0.30 -2.59
N ALA A 21 2.02 -0.62 -1.29
CA ALA A 21 3.11 -1.28 -0.56
C ALA A 21 3.43 -2.67 -1.13
N SER A 22 2.39 -3.45 -1.47
CA SER A 22 2.53 -4.80 -2.02
C SER A 22 3.17 -4.81 -3.41
N LEU A 23 2.77 -3.88 -4.27
CA LEU A 23 3.35 -3.73 -5.61
C LEU A 23 4.80 -3.24 -5.54
N LEU A 24 5.10 -2.31 -4.63
CA LEU A 24 6.46 -1.87 -4.38
C LEU A 24 7.35 -3.03 -3.91
N TRP A 25 6.86 -3.84 -2.98
CA TRP A 25 7.56 -5.03 -2.51
C TRP A 25 7.82 -6.03 -3.63
N ARG A 26 6.81 -6.32 -4.46
CA ARG A 26 6.97 -7.21 -5.62
C ARG A 26 7.96 -6.66 -6.63
N ALA A 27 7.90 -5.36 -6.95
CA ALA A 27 8.85 -4.72 -7.85
C ALA A 27 10.30 -4.78 -7.32
N ALA A 28 10.49 -4.69 -6.01
CA ALA A 28 11.81 -4.84 -5.38
C ALA A 28 12.35 -6.29 -5.44
N GLN A 29 11.46 -7.30 -5.49
CA GLN A 29 11.83 -8.72 -5.52
C GLN A 29 11.96 -9.28 -6.94
N GLN A 30 11.31 -8.66 -7.93
CA GLN A 30 11.27 -9.12 -9.32
C GLN A 30 11.74 -8.01 -10.27
N LEU A 31 13.03 -8.02 -10.62
CA LEU A 31 13.63 -7.21 -11.69
C LEU A 31 13.17 -7.75 -13.06
N THR A 32 11.89 -7.59 -13.37
CA THR A 32 11.36 -7.86 -14.71
C THR A 32 11.44 -6.60 -15.56
N ALA A 33 11.46 -6.74 -16.89
CA ALA A 33 11.47 -5.60 -17.82
C ALA A 33 10.28 -4.64 -17.63
N TRP A 34 9.20 -5.11 -16.99
CA TRP A 34 7.99 -4.34 -16.66
C TRP A 34 8.03 -3.66 -15.29
N ALA A 35 9.03 -3.94 -14.45
CA ALA A 35 9.23 -3.28 -13.16
C ALA A 35 9.15 -1.74 -13.22
N PRO A 36 9.73 -1.04 -14.23
CA PRO A 36 9.58 0.39 -14.35
C PRO A 36 8.14 0.85 -14.64
N LEU A 37 7.30 0.05 -15.30
CA LEU A 37 5.89 0.42 -15.56
C LEU A 37 4.98 0.23 -14.33
N LEU A 38 5.35 -0.66 -13.40
CA LEU A 38 4.63 -0.85 -12.14
C LEU A 38 4.70 0.39 -11.22
N GLY A 39 5.77 1.17 -11.34
CA GLY A 39 5.97 2.41 -10.60
C GLY A 39 4.91 3.48 -10.93
N PRO A 40 4.78 3.91 -12.20
CA PRO A 40 3.73 4.83 -12.63
C PRO A 40 2.33 4.28 -12.42
N LEU A 41 2.09 2.99 -12.67
CA LEU A 41 0.76 2.39 -12.54
C LEU A 41 0.24 2.44 -11.08
N ARG A 42 1.09 2.16 -10.09
CA ARG A 42 0.69 2.28 -8.67
C ARG A 42 0.40 3.73 -8.28
N LEU A 43 1.17 4.69 -8.83
CA LEU A 43 0.99 6.11 -8.54
C LEU A 43 -0.29 6.63 -9.18
N ALA A 44 -0.58 6.22 -10.41
CA ALA A 44 -1.82 6.53 -11.09
C ALA A 44 -3.03 6.02 -10.29
N LEU A 45 -2.98 4.78 -9.80
CA LEU A 45 -4.07 4.22 -8.99
C LEU A 45 -4.30 5.01 -7.69
N VAL A 46 -3.23 5.35 -6.94
CA VAL A 46 -3.35 6.18 -5.73
C VAL A 46 -3.88 7.57 -6.08
N ALA A 47 -3.37 8.18 -7.14
CA ALA A 47 -3.81 9.50 -7.59
C ALA A 47 -5.29 9.48 -7.99
N THR A 48 -5.78 8.43 -8.66
CA THR A 48 -7.20 8.27 -8.99
C THR A 48 -8.06 8.20 -7.73
N VAL A 49 -7.67 7.41 -6.73
CA VAL A 49 -8.43 7.30 -5.47
C VAL A 49 -8.47 8.63 -4.72
N LEU A 50 -7.34 9.34 -4.65
CA LEU A 50 -7.28 10.66 -4.00
C LEU A 50 -8.06 11.73 -4.78
N LEU A 51 -8.01 11.71 -6.11
CA LEU A 51 -8.75 12.62 -6.96
C LEU A 51 -10.26 12.45 -6.78
N LEU A 52 -10.76 11.21 -6.83
CA LEU A 52 -12.18 10.94 -6.63
C LEU A 52 -12.62 11.32 -5.21
N ALA A 53 -11.81 11.00 -4.19
CA ALA A 53 -12.08 11.41 -2.82
C ALA A 53 -12.10 12.94 -2.63
N ALA A 54 -11.25 13.67 -3.37
CA ALA A 54 -11.21 15.13 -3.34
C ALA A 54 -12.48 15.75 -3.94
N LEU A 55 -12.99 15.18 -5.04
CA LEU A 55 -14.26 15.63 -5.64
C LEU A 55 -15.44 15.50 -4.67
N GLU A 56 -15.39 14.54 -3.75
CA GLU A 56 -16.39 14.33 -2.70
C GLU A 56 -16.03 14.99 -1.35
N GLY A 57 -14.98 15.82 -1.30
CA GLY A 57 -14.57 16.52 -0.07
C GLY A 57 -13.99 15.61 1.04
N SER A 58 -13.66 14.37 0.71
CA SER A 58 -13.17 13.33 1.65
C SER A 58 -11.67 13.02 1.47
N LEU A 59 -10.91 13.95 0.86
CA LEU A 59 -9.48 13.77 0.56
C LEU A 59 -8.66 13.37 1.80
N LEU A 60 -8.90 14.02 2.95
CA LEU A 60 -8.17 13.72 4.19
C LEU A 60 -8.41 12.29 4.68
N ALA A 61 -9.64 11.78 4.54
CA ALA A 61 -9.98 10.41 4.92
C ALA A 61 -9.29 9.40 3.99
N ALA A 62 -9.34 9.62 2.68
CA ALA A 62 -8.64 8.76 1.71
C ALA A 62 -7.12 8.80 1.89
N ALA A 63 -6.53 9.97 2.11
CA ALA A 63 -5.09 10.12 2.35
C ALA A 63 -4.66 9.48 3.67
N GLY A 64 -5.45 9.66 4.74
CA GLY A 64 -5.21 9.02 6.03
C GLY A 64 -5.31 7.49 5.95
N GLY A 65 -6.34 6.98 5.26
CA GLY A 65 -6.49 5.57 4.97
C GLY A 65 -5.30 5.02 4.19
N TRP A 66 -4.89 5.71 3.12
CA TRP A 66 -3.72 5.33 2.32
C TRP A 66 -2.44 5.26 3.15
N ALA A 67 -2.16 6.27 3.97
CA ALA A 67 -0.98 6.27 4.83
C ALA A 67 -1.03 5.10 5.82
N GLY A 68 -2.19 4.87 6.46
CA GLY A 68 -2.38 3.75 7.39
C GLY A 68 -2.19 2.38 6.74
N GLY A 69 -2.82 2.15 5.57
CA GLY A 69 -2.70 0.91 4.82
C GLY A 69 -1.27 0.66 4.33
N PHE A 70 -0.57 1.70 3.88
CA PHE A 70 0.82 1.60 3.45
C PHE A 70 1.76 1.23 4.61
N VAL A 71 1.62 1.90 5.77
CA VAL A 71 2.43 1.61 6.96
C VAL A 71 2.18 0.21 7.47
N ALA A 72 0.91 -0.21 7.59
CA ALA A 72 0.55 -1.55 8.06
C ALA A 72 1.14 -2.65 7.17
N ALA A 73 1.01 -2.50 5.84
CA ALA A 73 1.58 -3.45 4.88
C ALA A 73 3.12 -3.45 4.92
N GLY A 74 3.75 -2.30 5.08
CA GLY A 74 5.19 -2.16 5.20
C GLY A 74 5.75 -2.85 6.46
N LEU A 75 5.11 -2.64 7.61
CA LEU A 75 5.49 -3.30 8.87
C LEU A 75 5.38 -4.81 8.78
N TRP A 76 4.28 -5.30 8.22
CA TRP A 76 4.09 -6.74 8.03
C TRP A 76 5.11 -7.36 7.07
N ALA A 77 5.46 -6.67 5.97
CA ALA A 77 6.51 -7.12 5.07
C ALA A 77 7.88 -7.19 5.77
N LEU A 78 8.18 -6.22 6.63
CA LEU A 78 9.40 -6.19 7.43
C LEU A 78 9.45 -7.35 8.43
N GLU A 79 8.33 -7.63 9.12
CA GLU A 79 8.22 -8.75 10.06
C GLU A 79 8.46 -10.09 9.37
N ARG A 80 7.84 -10.31 8.20
CA ARG A 80 8.10 -11.49 7.38
C ARG A 80 9.57 -11.62 6.97
N GLY A 81 10.20 -10.50 6.58
CA GLY A 81 11.61 -10.49 6.22
C GLY A 81 12.50 -10.90 7.40
N ARG A 82 12.21 -10.39 8.60
CA ARG A 82 12.94 -10.74 9.84
C ARG A 82 12.76 -12.21 10.21
N ALA A 83 11.56 -12.76 10.08
CA ALA A 83 11.29 -14.18 10.36
C ALA A 83 12.15 -15.10 9.49
N LYS A 84 12.20 -14.85 8.17
CA LYS A 84 13.03 -15.62 7.23
C LYS A 84 14.52 -15.60 7.58
N ILE A 85 15.03 -14.45 8.03
CA ILE A 85 16.44 -14.33 8.45
C ILE A 85 16.73 -15.13 9.71
N ARG A 86 15.77 -15.22 10.65
CA ARG A 86 15.92 -16.03 11.88
C ARG A 86 15.95 -17.52 11.55
N GLU A 87 15.03 -18.00 10.71
CA GLU A 87 14.98 -19.39 10.26
C GLU A 87 16.27 -19.82 9.52
N ALA A 88 16.79 -18.94 8.65
CA ALA A 88 18.05 -19.21 7.93
C ALA A 88 19.29 -19.22 8.83
N LYS A 89 19.23 -18.60 10.01
CA LYS A 89 20.30 -18.67 11.02
C LYS A 89 20.21 -19.93 11.86
N SER A 90 18.99 -20.37 12.24
CA SER A 90 18.81 -21.59 13.03
C SER A 90 19.13 -22.86 12.25
N SER A 91 18.96 -22.88 10.93
CA SER A 91 19.27 -24.06 10.10
C SER A 91 20.77 -24.30 9.86
N LYS A 92 21.65 -23.40 10.33
CA LYS A 92 23.11 -23.49 10.18
C LYS A 92 23.84 -23.87 11.48
N SER A 93 23.10 -23.96 12.59
CA SER A 93 23.59 -24.41 13.90
C SER A 93 23.22 -25.86 14.15
#